data_AF-A0A3D9ASY8-F1
#
_entry.id   AF-A0A3D9ASY8-F1
#
_cell.length_a   1.000
_cell.length_b   1.000
_cell.length_c   1.000
_cell.angle_alpha   90.00
_cell.angle_beta   90.00
_cell.angle_gamma   90.00
#
_symmetry.space_group_name_H-M   'P 1'
#
loop_
_entity.id
_entity.type
_entity.pdbx_description
1 polymer ?
#
loop_
_entity_poly.entity_id
_entity_poly.type
_entity_poly.pdbx_seq_one_letter_code
_entity_poly.pdbx_strand_id
1 'polypeptide(L)'
;MDEKKLYGRWFLWDEIIGLPMMIYYWIKGEKIQKMLENKINGAKEKSKNITLTEKTKNEYLIKYEKLNNFFSLHFKEIDNSSKHNFQEKIDYCLQEYKKESSKILSSSNLMKLQENFLNGAENTLFLYFVLDQKVRREISLSDIIIGENNSKIFIDFLKKKKFLDENNNLLVDQKSSFIRIHRFLKDKHIINPDFQDTTIIEAMENEYNTNFDKGTFSRAITVKPTDFEESIYMELSKIFDFKY
;
A
#
# COMPACT_ATOMS: atom_id res chain seq x y z
N MET A 1 3.15 -17.47 -25.64
CA MET A 1 3.48 -16.03 -25.44
C MET A 1 4.47 -15.61 -26.53
N ASP A 2 4.39 -14.38 -27.01
CA ASP A 2 5.22 -13.86 -28.13
C ASP A 2 6.72 -13.89 -27.77
N GLU A 3 7.62 -14.36 -28.66
CA GLU A 3 9.05 -14.57 -28.33
C GLU A 3 9.74 -13.28 -27.87
N LYS A 4 9.38 -12.13 -28.47
CA LYS A 4 9.86 -10.81 -28.04
C LYS A 4 9.49 -10.49 -26.58
N LYS A 5 8.35 -11.01 -26.10
CA LYS A 5 7.87 -10.78 -24.73
C LYS A 5 8.56 -11.71 -23.73
N LEU A 6 8.92 -12.92 -24.15
CA LEU A 6 9.72 -13.88 -23.38
C LEU A 6 11.21 -13.46 -23.29
N TYR A 7 11.79 -12.96 -24.39
CA TYR A 7 13.25 -12.82 -24.51
C TYR A 7 13.76 -11.39 -24.76
N GLY A 8 12.89 -10.38 -24.98
CA GLY A 8 13.30 -9.00 -25.26
C GLY A 8 13.68 -8.72 -26.74
N ARG A 9 14.34 -7.60 -27.02
CA ARG A 9 14.90 -7.27 -28.36
C ARG A 9 16.26 -7.96 -28.54
N TRP A 10 16.51 -8.46 -29.75
CA TRP A 10 17.64 -9.33 -30.09
C TRP A 10 18.81 -8.56 -30.71
N PHE A 11 20.03 -8.73 -30.19
CA PHE A 11 21.27 -8.43 -30.91
C PHE A 11 22.23 -9.64 -30.84
N LEU A 12 22.94 -9.91 -31.95
CA LEU A 12 23.93 -10.99 -32.06
C LEU A 12 25.05 -10.92 -30.99
N TRP A 13 25.29 -9.74 -30.42
CA TRP A 13 26.32 -9.51 -29.39
C TRP A 13 25.91 -9.97 -27.98
N ASP A 14 24.63 -10.32 -27.76
CA ASP A 14 24.10 -10.74 -26.45
C ASP A 14 24.62 -12.13 -26.00
N GLU A 15 25.19 -12.94 -26.91
CA GLU A 15 25.85 -14.21 -26.55
C GLU A 15 27.14 -14.01 -25.74
N ILE A 16 27.80 -12.85 -25.91
CA ILE A 16 29.09 -12.55 -25.25
C ILE A 16 28.88 -12.11 -23.80
N ILE A 17 27.78 -11.43 -23.50
CA ILE A 17 27.46 -10.91 -22.16
C ILE A 17 26.75 -11.97 -21.31
N GLY A 18 26.01 -12.88 -21.94
CA GLY A 18 25.28 -13.95 -21.27
C GLY A 18 26.18 -14.88 -20.45
N LEU A 19 27.07 -15.62 -21.10
CA LEU A 19 27.90 -16.64 -20.43
C LEU A 19 28.60 -16.17 -19.13
N PRO A 20 29.26 -14.99 -19.10
CA PRO A 20 29.90 -14.46 -17.89
C PRO A 20 28.93 -14.25 -16.71
N MET A 21 27.70 -13.84 -16.99
CA MET A 21 26.72 -13.53 -15.94
C MET A 21 26.12 -14.81 -15.32
N MET A 22 25.96 -15.89 -16.09
CA MET A 22 25.62 -17.22 -15.56
C MET A 22 26.74 -17.75 -14.69
N ILE A 23 27.98 -17.66 -15.16
CA ILE A 23 29.16 -18.05 -14.37
C ILE A 23 29.21 -17.22 -13.08
N TYR A 24 28.96 -15.92 -13.13
CA TYR A 24 28.90 -15.05 -11.94
C TYR A 24 27.82 -15.49 -10.94
N TYR A 25 26.58 -15.73 -11.40
CA TYR A 25 25.48 -16.15 -10.51
C TYR A 25 25.62 -17.60 -10.03
N TRP A 26 26.24 -18.46 -10.82
CA TRP A 26 26.53 -19.84 -10.46
C TRP A 26 27.67 -19.91 -9.43
N ILE A 27 28.73 -19.10 -9.60
CA ILE A 27 29.81 -18.91 -8.61
C ILE A 27 29.27 -18.29 -7.31
N LYS A 28 28.28 -17.39 -7.39
CA LYS A 28 27.62 -16.79 -6.21
C LYS A 28 26.46 -17.58 -5.62
N GLY A 29 26.01 -18.66 -6.26
CA GLY A 29 24.92 -19.52 -5.78
C GLY A 29 23.57 -18.83 -5.56
N GLU A 30 23.26 -17.74 -6.27
CA GLU A 30 22.02 -16.98 -6.03
C GLU A 30 20.80 -17.63 -6.70
N LYS A 31 19.77 -17.94 -5.91
CA LYS A 31 18.47 -18.43 -6.42
C LYS A 31 17.65 -17.27 -6.98
N ILE A 32 16.89 -17.51 -8.06
CA ILE A 32 16.01 -16.52 -8.68
C ILE A 32 15.08 -15.80 -7.69
N GLN A 33 14.58 -16.49 -6.67
CA GLN A 33 13.73 -15.91 -5.63
C GLN A 33 14.47 -14.83 -4.82
N LYS A 34 15.73 -15.08 -4.44
CA LYS A 34 16.57 -14.11 -3.72
C LYS A 34 16.90 -12.90 -4.59
N MET A 35 17.16 -13.14 -5.87
CA MET A 35 17.39 -12.06 -6.84
C MET A 35 16.14 -11.20 -7.03
N LEU A 36 14.97 -11.81 -7.11
CA LEU A 36 13.70 -11.11 -7.19
C LEU A 36 13.42 -10.30 -5.92
N GLU A 37 13.70 -10.86 -4.75
CA GLU A 37 13.57 -10.16 -3.47
C GLU A 37 14.47 -8.91 -3.40
N ASN A 38 15.71 -9.02 -3.88
CA ASN A 38 16.60 -7.86 -4.01
C ASN A 38 16.02 -6.79 -4.94
N LYS A 39 15.42 -7.19 -6.07
CA LYS A 39 14.75 -6.26 -7.00
C LYS A 39 13.51 -5.62 -6.36
N ILE A 40 12.71 -6.38 -5.60
CA ILE A 40 11.55 -5.87 -4.85
C ILE A 40 12.01 -4.80 -3.85
N ASN A 41 13.02 -5.10 -3.04
CA ASN A 41 13.51 -4.18 -2.03
C ASN A 41 14.10 -2.92 -2.65
N GLY A 42 14.92 -3.05 -3.69
CA GLY A 42 15.46 -1.91 -4.44
C GLY A 42 14.35 -1.05 -5.07
N ALA A 43 13.31 -1.66 -5.64
CA ALA A 43 12.17 -0.93 -6.19
C ALA A 43 11.37 -0.17 -5.10
N LYS A 44 11.16 -0.79 -3.92
CA LYS A 44 10.50 -0.14 -2.77
C LYS A 44 11.30 1.05 -2.24
N GLU A 45 12.62 0.94 -2.15
CA GLU A 45 13.46 2.05 -1.70
C GLU A 45 13.48 3.19 -2.71
N LYS A 46 13.61 2.88 -4.00
CA LYS A 46 13.55 3.87 -5.08
C LYS A 46 12.21 4.60 -5.10
N SER A 47 11.09 3.91 -4.89
CA SER A 47 9.76 4.53 -4.93
C SER A 47 9.53 5.56 -3.81
N LYS A 48 10.07 5.31 -2.61
CA LYS A 48 9.92 6.21 -1.45
C LYS A 48 10.46 7.62 -1.71
N ASN A 49 11.48 7.74 -2.55
CA ASN A 49 12.16 9.00 -2.86
C ASN A 49 11.46 9.81 -3.98
N ILE A 50 10.35 9.31 -4.54
CA ILE A 50 9.63 9.98 -5.64
C ILE A 50 8.45 10.78 -5.09
N THR A 51 8.38 12.07 -5.41
CA THR A 51 7.21 12.93 -5.14
C THR A 51 6.33 13.02 -6.39
N LEU A 52 5.07 12.56 -6.30
CA LEU A 52 4.11 12.64 -7.38
C LEU A 52 3.36 13.97 -7.35
N THR A 53 3.40 14.68 -8.45
CA THR A 53 2.44 15.74 -8.83
C THR A 53 1.33 15.11 -9.67
N GLU A 54 0.18 15.76 -9.84
CA GLU A 54 -0.91 15.25 -10.70
C GLU A 54 -0.45 14.91 -12.12
N LYS A 55 0.39 15.79 -12.71
CA LYS A 55 0.98 15.57 -14.04
C LYS A 55 1.84 14.30 -14.08
N THR A 56 2.75 14.14 -13.12
CA THR A 56 3.66 12.99 -13.07
C THR A 56 2.93 11.69 -12.71
N LYS A 57 1.87 11.75 -11.89
CA LYS A 57 0.99 10.62 -11.59
C LYS A 57 0.36 10.05 -12.86
N ASN A 58 -0.22 10.90 -13.70
CA ASN A 58 -0.83 10.46 -14.97
C ASN A 58 0.22 9.85 -15.91
N GLU A 59 1.42 10.43 -15.98
CA GLU A 59 2.52 9.87 -16.76
C GLU A 59 2.95 8.49 -16.26
N TYR A 60 3.02 8.28 -14.94
CA TYR A 60 3.35 6.99 -14.35
C TYR A 60 2.25 5.94 -14.51
N LEU A 61 0.98 6.33 -14.44
CA LEU A 61 -0.17 5.45 -14.75
C LEU A 61 -0.09 4.96 -16.20
N ILE A 62 0.08 5.87 -17.16
CA ILE A 62 0.23 5.53 -18.57
C ILE A 62 1.43 4.61 -18.81
N LYS A 63 2.57 4.88 -18.15
CA LYS A 63 3.76 4.02 -18.22
C LYS A 63 3.47 2.63 -17.67
N TYR A 64 2.80 2.54 -16.52
CA TYR A 64 2.45 1.28 -15.89
C TYR A 64 1.54 0.46 -16.79
N GLU A 65 0.47 1.04 -17.33
CA GLU A 65 -0.46 0.37 -18.26
C GLU A 65 0.27 -0.16 -19.50
N LYS A 66 1.18 0.64 -20.07
CA LYS A 66 1.95 0.28 -21.27
C LYS A 66 3.08 -0.72 -21.03
N LEU A 67 3.38 -1.11 -19.78
CA LEU A 67 4.36 -2.17 -19.52
C LEU A 67 3.91 -3.47 -20.20
N ASN A 68 4.80 -3.98 -21.05
CA ASN A 68 4.60 -5.17 -21.86
C ASN A 68 5.86 -6.05 -21.81
N ASN A 69 6.16 -6.53 -20.61
CA ASN A 69 7.22 -7.51 -20.33
C ASN A 69 6.64 -8.74 -19.61
N PHE A 70 7.40 -9.84 -19.61
CA PHE A 70 7.00 -11.11 -18.99
C PHE A 70 6.39 -10.91 -17.60
N PHE A 71 7.11 -10.23 -16.71
CA PHE A 71 6.68 -10.04 -15.33
C PHE A 71 5.41 -9.21 -15.25
N SER A 72 5.35 -8.08 -15.97
CA SER A 72 4.19 -7.18 -15.93
C SER A 72 2.89 -7.82 -16.41
N LEU A 73 2.97 -8.74 -17.37
CA LEU A 73 1.79 -9.44 -17.89
C LEU A 73 1.18 -10.34 -16.83
N HIS A 74 1.99 -11.21 -16.23
CA HIS A 74 1.53 -12.12 -15.18
C HIS A 74 1.17 -11.39 -13.88
N PHE A 75 1.91 -10.33 -13.53
CA PHE A 75 1.64 -9.55 -12.33
C PHE A 75 0.28 -8.85 -12.39
N LYS A 76 -0.10 -8.30 -13.56
CA LYS A 76 -1.39 -7.64 -13.79
C LYS A 76 -2.55 -8.62 -14.02
N GLU A 77 -2.28 -9.83 -14.51
CA GLU A 77 -3.31 -10.84 -14.78
C GLU A 77 -4.12 -11.20 -13.53
N ILE A 78 -3.46 -11.16 -12.36
CA ILE A 78 -4.08 -11.43 -11.05
C ILE A 78 -4.97 -10.28 -10.56
N ASP A 79 -4.78 -9.04 -11.06
CA ASP A 79 -5.58 -7.88 -10.64
C ASP A 79 -7.08 -8.03 -10.96
N ASN A 80 -7.44 -8.96 -11.86
CA ASN A 80 -8.82 -9.25 -12.22
C ASN A 80 -9.60 -10.05 -11.16
N SER A 81 -8.99 -10.42 -10.03
CA SER A 81 -9.71 -11.02 -8.90
C SER A 81 -9.34 -10.35 -7.59
N SER A 82 -10.35 -9.79 -6.92
CA SER A 82 -10.28 -8.92 -5.74
C SER A 82 -9.78 -9.58 -4.44
N LYS A 83 -9.10 -10.73 -4.53
CA LYS A 83 -8.73 -11.56 -3.37
C LYS A 83 -7.23 -11.76 -3.17
N HIS A 84 -6.38 -11.35 -4.11
CA HIS A 84 -4.96 -11.69 -4.02
C HIS A 84 -4.08 -10.62 -3.36
N ASN A 85 -3.37 -11.03 -2.31
CA ASN A 85 -2.39 -10.17 -1.65
C ASN A 85 -1.10 -10.06 -2.49
N PHE A 86 -0.25 -9.05 -2.19
CA PHE A 86 0.99 -8.80 -2.93
C PHE A 86 1.90 -10.04 -3.03
N GLN A 87 1.99 -10.83 -1.96
CA GLN A 87 2.84 -12.02 -1.94
C GLN A 87 2.34 -13.08 -2.91
N GLU A 88 1.03 -13.30 -3.00
CA GLU A 88 0.42 -14.22 -3.95
C GLU A 88 0.71 -13.83 -5.41
N LYS A 89 0.76 -12.53 -5.72
CA LYS A 89 1.16 -12.04 -7.05
C LYS A 89 2.61 -12.37 -7.36
N ILE A 90 3.50 -12.17 -6.40
CA ILE A 90 4.93 -12.52 -6.54
C ILE A 90 5.09 -14.03 -6.72
N ASP A 91 4.37 -14.83 -5.94
CA ASP A 91 4.43 -16.28 -6.00
C ASP A 91 3.94 -16.81 -7.35
N TYR A 92 2.86 -16.25 -7.90
CA TYR A 92 2.39 -16.58 -9.25
C TYR A 92 3.40 -16.22 -10.32
N CYS A 93 3.97 -15.01 -10.30
CA CYS A 93 5.02 -14.62 -11.25
C CYS A 93 6.23 -15.59 -11.20
N LEU A 94 6.61 -16.03 -9.99
CA LEU A 94 7.67 -17.03 -9.81
C LEU A 94 7.26 -18.41 -10.34
N GLN A 95 6.01 -18.82 -10.19
CA GLN A 95 5.51 -20.06 -10.76
C GLN A 95 5.51 -20.04 -12.29
N GLU A 96 5.05 -18.96 -12.91
CA GLU A 96 5.07 -18.81 -14.37
C GLU A 96 6.51 -18.77 -14.91
N TYR A 97 7.43 -18.09 -14.22
CA TYR A 97 8.85 -18.14 -14.55
C TYR A 97 9.42 -19.58 -14.46
N LYS A 98 9.07 -20.35 -13.43
CA LYS A 98 9.52 -21.75 -13.28
C LYS A 98 8.97 -22.63 -14.40
N LYS A 99 7.70 -22.45 -14.78
CA LYS A 99 7.08 -23.19 -15.89
C LYS A 99 7.81 -22.91 -17.20
N GLU A 100 8.06 -21.64 -17.51
CA GLU A 100 8.72 -21.27 -18.77
C GLU A 100 10.21 -21.64 -18.77
N SER A 101 10.92 -21.47 -17.66
CA SER A 101 12.33 -21.87 -17.56
C SER A 101 12.52 -23.38 -17.72
N SER A 102 11.59 -24.21 -17.24
CA SER A 102 11.64 -25.67 -17.40
C SER A 102 11.49 -26.16 -18.85
N LYS A 103 10.92 -25.33 -19.73
CA LYS A 103 10.73 -25.64 -21.16
C LYS A 103 11.94 -25.25 -22.01
N ILE A 104 12.86 -24.45 -21.47
CA ILE A 104 13.99 -23.91 -22.21
C ILE A 104 15.15 -24.91 -22.20
N LEU A 105 15.61 -25.28 -23.38
CA LEU A 105 16.67 -26.28 -23.58
C LEU A 105 18.10 -25.69 -23.57
N SER A 106 18.26 -24.39 -23.81
CA SER A 106 19.58 -23.75 -23.88
C SER A 106 19.83 -22.78 -22.72
N SER A 107 21.06 -22.81 -22.19
CA SER A 107 21.51 -21.90 -21.13
C SER A 107 21.36 -20.43 -21.53
N SER A 108 21.66 -20.08 -22.78
CA SER A 108 21.49 -18.71 -23.31
C SER A 108 20.05 -18.20 -23.27
N ASN A 109 19.06 -19.04 -23.61
CA ASN A 109 17.65 -18.64 -23.55
C ASN A 109 17.16 -18.52 -22.09
N LEU A 110 17.66 -19.38 -21.21
CA LEU A 110 17.32 -19.34 -19.78
C LEU A 110 17.80 -18.04 -19.14
N MET A 111 18.98 -17.58 -19.54
CA MET A 111 19.54 -16.29 -19.12
C MET A 111 18.70 -15.12 -19.55
N LYS A 112 18.33 -15.07 -20.83
CA LYS A 112 17.49 -13.99 -21.38
C LYS A 112 16.15 -13.95 -20.66
N LEU A 113 15.55 -15.11 -20.39
CA LEU A 113 14.32 -15.19 -19.60
C LEU A 113 14.53 -14.66 -18.18
N GLN A 114 15.61 -15.05 -17.50
CA GLN A 114 15.94 -14.58 -16.16
C GLN A 114 16.15 -13.07 -16.10
N GLU A 115 16.92 -12.52 -17.03
CA GLU A 115 17.19 -11.09 -17.11
C GLU A 115 15.91 -10.29 -17.41
N ASN A 116 15.12 -10.73 -18.40
CA ASN A 116 13.83 -10.11 -18.73
C ASN A 116 12.87 -10.18 -17.55
N PHE A 117 12.81 -11.32 -16.85
CA PHE A 117 11.99 -11.48 -15.64
C PHE A 117 12.40 -10.50 -14.54
N LEU A 118 13.70 -10.40 -14.22
CA LEU A 118 14.18 -9.56 -13.13
C LEU A 118 14.13 -8.06 -13.46
N ASN A 119 14.49 -7.65 -14.68
CA ASN A 119 14.38 -6.27 -15.12
C ASN A 119 12.92 -5.86 -15.29
N GLY A 120 12.08 -6.78 -15.79
CA GLY A 120 10.64 -6.63 -15.84
C GLY A 120 10.05 -6.44 -14.45
N ALA A 121 10.48 -7.24 -13.47
CA ALA A 121 10.09 -7.11 -12.07
C ALA A 121 10.46 -5.75 -11.50
N GLU A 122 11.72 -5.33 -11.64
CA GLU A 122 12.19 -4.04 -11.11
C GLU A 122 11.36 -2.87 -11.65
N ASN A 123 11.15 -2.79 -12.97
CA ASN A 123 10.39 -1.71 -13.59
C ASN A 123 8.90 -1.74 -13.21
N THR A 124 8.29 -2.93 -13.22
CA THR A 124 6.88 -3.11 -12.89
C THR A 124 6.62 -2.76 -11.44
N LEU A 125 7.46 -3.28 -10.53
CA LEU A 125 7.29 -3.09 -9.10
C LEU A 125 7.64 -1.67 -8.68
N PHE A 126 8.61 -1.01 -9.30
CA PHE A 126 8.86 0.41 -9.06
C PHE A 126 7.61 1.25 -9.36
N LEU A 127 7.02 1.07 -10.55
CA LEU A 127 5.81 1.79 -10.93
C LEU A 127 4.62 1.39 -10.06
N TYR A 128 4.47 0.11 -9.76
CA TYR A 128 3.46 -0.40 -8.84
C TYR A 128 3.60 0.25 -7.46
N PHE A 129 4.80 0.35 -6.87
CA PHE A 129 4.98 0.98 -5.56
C PHE A 129 4.85 2.50 -5.59
N VAL A 130 5.37 3.18 -6.63
CA VAL A 130 5.18 4.63 -6.78
C VAL A 130 3.69 4.97 -6.87
N LEU A 131 2.92 4.14 -7.59
CA LEU A 131 1.48 4.26 -7.69
C LEU A 131 0.82 3.80 -6.38
N ASP A 132 0.90 2.54 -5.95
CA ASP A 132 0.25 1.98 -4.75
C ASP A 132 0.57 2.73 -3.44
N GLN A 133 1.82 3.16 -3.21
CA GLN A 133 2.17 3.98 -2.02
C GLN A 133 1.50 5.36 -2.02
N LYS A 134 1.00 5.85 -3.16
CA LYS A 134 0.40 7.18 -3.33
C LYS A 134 -0.96 7.17 -4.08
N VAL A 135 -1.50 5.98 -4.31
CA VAL A 135 -2.78 5.66 -4.98
C VAL A 135 -3.66 4.82 -4.07
N ARG A 136 -3.14 4.23 -2.99
CA ARG A 136 -3.97 4.03 -1.80
C ARG A 136 -4.51 5.40 -1.44
N ARG A 137 -5.78 5.65 -1.80
CA ARG A 137 -6.56 6.73 -1.22
C ARG A 137 -6.28 6.67 0.27
N GLU A 138 -5.72 7.75 0.82
CA GLU A 138 -5.52 7.88 2.24
C GLU A 138 -6.86 7.58 2.89
N ILE A 139 -6.88 6.55 3.74
CA ILE A 139 -8.09 6.21 4.46
C ILE A 139 -8.48 7.43 5.28
N SER A 140 -9.73 7.86 5.14
CA SER A 140 -10.27 9.05 5.81
C SER A 140 -11.32 8.63 6.82
N LEU A 141 -11.80 9.56 7.65
CA LEU A 141 -12.90 9.24 8.56
C LEU A 141 -14.18 8.84 7.81
N SER A 142 -14.39 9.39 6.61
CA SER A 142 -15.53 9.04 5.76
C SER A 142 -15.55 7.58 5.32
N ASP A 143 -14.38 6.92 5.30
CA ASP A 143 -14.25 5.53 4.90
C ASP A 143 -14.52 4.56 6.06
N ILE A 144 -14.37 5.02 7.31
CA ILE A 144 -14.49 4.18 8.52
C ILE A 144 -15.73 4.46 9.36
N ILE A 145 -16.32 5.66 9.25
CA ILE A 145 -17.55 6.03 9.96
C ILE A 145 -18.75 5.51 9.18
N ILE A 146 -19.63 4.78 9.86
CA ILE A 146 -20.85 4.23 9.31
C ILE A 146 -21.89 5.33 9.18
N GLY A 147 -22.56 5.39 8.02
CA GLY A 147 -23.69 6.28 7.76
C GLY A 147 -23.33 7.47 6.86
N GLU A 148 -24.26 7.83 5.99
CA GLU A 148 -24.09 8.95 5.06
C GLU A 148 -23.98 10.26 5.83
N ASN A 149 -22.98 11.09 5.51
CA ASN A 149 -22.68 12.38 6.16
C ASN A 149 -22.22 12.32 7.63
N ASN A 150 -22.17 11.16 8.29
CA ASN A 150 -21.79 11.07 9.71
C ASN A 150 -20.36 11.56 9.97
N SER A 151 -19.42 11.30 9.06
CA SER A 151 -18.06 11.84 9.15
C SER A 151 -18.05 13.37 9.10
N LYS A 152 -18.84 13.98 8.21
CA LYS A 152 -18.97 15.43 8.11
C LYS A 152 -19.57 16.03 9.38
N ILE A 153 -20.66 15.44 9.90
CA ILE A 153 -21.29 15.84 11.16
C ILE A 153 -20.27 15.79 12.31
N PHE A 154 -19.45 14.73 12.36
CA PHE A 154 -18.42 14.60 13.38
C PHE A 154 -17.33 15.67 13.26
N ILE A 155 -16.82 15.93 12.06
CA ILE A 155 -15.84 16.99 11.81
C ILE A 155 -16.39 18.37 12.20
N ASP A 156 -17.63 18.67 11.83
CA ASP A 156 -18.29 19.93 12.18
C ASP A 156 -18.44 20.08 13.70
N PHE A 157 -18.77 18.99 14.40
CA PHE A 157 -18.79 18.97 15.87
C PHE A 157 -17.41 19.29 16.47
N LEU A 158 -16.35 18.65 15.96
CA LEU A 158 -14.99 18.86 16.45
C LEU A 158 -14.51 20.30 16.20
N LYS A 159 -14.83 20.89 15.04
CA LYS A 159 -14.56 22.31 14.74
C LYS A 159 -15.32 23.24 15.67
N LYS A 160 -16.62 22.99 15.89
CA LYS A 160 -17.45 23.79 16.82
C LYS A 160 -16.91 23.76 18.25
N LYS A 161 -16.35 22.62 18.67
CA LYS A 161 -15.71 22.44 19.97
C LYS A 161 -14.26 22.92 20.02
N LYS A 162 -13.74 23.50 18.94
CA LYS A 162 -12.35 23.99 18.81
C LYS A 162 -11.30 22.90 19.01
N PHE A 163 -11.63 21.65 18.70
CA PHE A 163 -10.61 20.60 18.62
C PHE A 163 -9.76 20.76 17.36
N LEU A 164 -10.34 21.29 16.28
CA LEU A 164 -9.72 21.44 14.96
C LEU A 164 -9.77 22.89 14.50
N ASP A 165 -8.81 23.30 13.67
CA ASP A 165 -8.87 24.54 12.90
C ASP A 165 -9.69 24.38 11.59
N GLU A 166 -9.73 25.44 10.78
CA GLU A 166 -10.44 25.43 9.49
C GLU A 166 -9.90 24.39 8.50
N ASN A 167 -8.60 24.10 8.58
CA ASN A 167 -7.86 23.15 7.74
C ASN A 167 -7.79 21.74 8.34
N ASN A 168 -8.63 21.45 9.35
CA ASN A 168 -8.68 20.21 10.12
C ASN A 168 -7.43 19.90 10.96
N ASN A 169 -6.50 20.84 11.15
CA ASN A 169 -5.35 20.57 12.01
C ASN A 169 -5.79 20.45 13.47
N LEU A 170 -5.32 19.42 14.16
CA LEU A 170 -5.61 19.23 15.59
C LEU A 170 -4.97 20.34 16.44
N LEU A 171 -5.79 21.04 17.22
CA LEU A 171 -5.38 22.14 18.10
C LEU A 171 -5.17 21.72 19.56
N VAL A 172 -5.53 20.50 19.93
CA VAL A 172 -5.61 20.09 21.35
C VAL A 172 -4.32 19.46 21.84
N ASP A 173 -3.79 20.00 22.93
CA ASP A 173 -2.57 19.51 23.59
C ASP A 173 -2.75 18.07 24.13
N GLN A 174 -3.95 17.72 24.59
CA GLN A 174 -4.28 16.39 25.11
C GLN A 174 -4.71 15.42 24.00
N LYS A 175 -3.75 14.96 23.20
CA LYS A 175 -3.96 13.94 22.16
C LYS A 175 -4.59 12.64 22.69
N SER A 176 -4.32 12.27 23.94
CA SER A 176 -4.88 11.05 24.55
C SER A 176 -6.41 11.12 24.73
N SER A 177 -6.94 12.27 25.13
CA SER A 177 -8.38 12.50 25.26
C SER A 177 -9.07 12.46 23.89
N PHE A 178 -8.42 13.02 22.88
CA PHE A 178 -8.91 12.99 21.50
C PHE A 178 -8.95 11.56 20.91
N ILE A 179 -7.95 10.74 21.21
CA ILE A 179 -7.94 9.30 20.90
C ILE A 179 -9.11 8.58 21.58
N ARG A 180 -9.38 8.88 22.86
CA ARG A 180 -10.49 8.26 23.61
C ARG A 180 -11.86 8.60 23.04
N ILE A 181 -12.06 9.78 22.46
CA ILE A 181 -13.30 10.12 21.73
C ILE A 181 -13.52 9.19 20.54
N HIS A 182 -12.48 8.93 19.74
CA HIS A 182 -12.57 8.02 18.59
C HIS A 182 -12.79 6.58 19.03
N ARG A 183 -12.13 6.16 20.12
CA ARG A 183 -12.36 4.85 20.72
C ARG A 183 -13.82 4.68 21.15
N PHE A 184 -14.38 5.67 21.81
CA PHE A 184 -15.78 5.68 22.22
C PHE A 184 -16.73 5.53 21.02
N LEU A 185 -16.47 6.23 19.91
CA LEU A 185 -17.25 6.08 18.68
C LEU A 185 -17.14 4.68 18.06
N LYS A 186 -15.97 4.03 18.15
CA LYS A 186 -15.80 2.62 17.75
C LYS A 186 -16.61 1.69 18.63
N ASP A 187 -16.54 1.86 19.95
CA ASP A 187 -17.27 1.01 20.89
C ASP A 187 -18.80 1.15 20.72
N LYS A 188 -19.26 2.34 20.31
CA LYS A 188 -20.67 2.62 19.97
C LYS A 188 -21.03 2.30 18.51
N HIS A 189 -20.14 1.64 17.76
CA HIS A 189 -20.36 1.20 16.37
C HIS A 189 -20.67 2.34 15.38
N ILE A 190 -20.25 3.56 15.71
CA ILE A 190 -20.29 4.70 14.79
C ILE A 190 -19.10 4.61 13.84
N ILE A 191 -17.92 4.28 14.35
CA ILE A 191 -16.82 3.77 13.54
C ILE A 191 -17.01 2.27 13.39
N ASN A 192 -16.86 1.74 12.17
CA ASN A 192 -17.01 0.32 11.92
C ASN A 192 -16.02 -0.50 12.79
N PRO A 193 -16.52 -1.38 13.68
CA PRO A 193 -15.69 -2.10 14.64
C PRO A 193 -14.73 -3.10 13.99
N ASP A 194 -14.99 -3.53 12.75
CA ASP A 194 -14.15 -4.47 12.00
C ASP A 194 -12.79 -3.88 11.61
N PHE A 195 -12.66 -2.55 11.60
CA PHE A 195 -11.38 -1.92 11.35
C PHE A 195 -10.41 -2.11 12.52
N GLN A 196 -9.18 -2.50 12.20
CA GLN A 196 -8.09 -2.58 13.17
C GLN A 196 -7.79 -1.19 13.75
N ASP A 197 -7.36 -1.14 15.01
CA ASP A 197 -7.03 0.12 15.70
C ASP A 197 -5.96 0.93 14.94
N THR A 198 -5.01 0.25 14.29
CA THR A 198 -3.99 0.87 13.44
C THR A 198 -4.59 1.59 12.23
N THR A 199 -5.61 1.00 11.60
CA THR A 199 -6.31 1.58 10.45
C THR A 199 -7.13 2.80 10.84
N ILE A 200 -7.73 2.77 12.03
CA ILE A 200 -8.48 3.92 12.57
C ILE A 200 -7.51 5.06 12.90
N ILE A 201 -6.36 4.76 13.51
CA ILE A 201 -5.32 5.76 13.76
C ILE A 201 -4.82 6.36 12.45
N GLU A 202 -4.53 5.55 11.43
CA GLU A 202 -4.13 6.06 10.11
C GLU A 202 -5.17 7.02 9.53
N ALA A 203 -6.47 6.69 9.66
CA ALA A 203 -7.54 7.59 9.21
C ALA A 203 -7.57 8.92 9.99
N MET A 204 -7.32 8.86 11.30
CA MET A 204 -7.22 10.06 12.14
C MET A 204 -5.99 10.90 11.77
N GLU A 205 -4.83 10.28 11.54
CA GLU A 205 -3.60 10.99 11.20
C GLU A 205 -3.74 11.75 9.88
N ASN A 206 -4.37 11.12 8.88
CA ASN A 206 -4.65 11.73 7.58
C ASN A 206 -5.70 12.85 7.68
N GLU A 207 -6.77 12.65 8.45
CA GLU A 207 -7.84 13.65 8.56
C GLU A 207 -7.42 14.88 9.36
N TYR A 208 -6.55 14.70 10.38
CA TYR A 208 -6.22 15.74 11.35
C TYR A 208 -4.81 16.33 11.23
N ASN A 209 -4.06 15.92 10.20
CA ASN A 209 -2.69 16.36 9.93
C ASN A 209 -1.77 16.27 11.15
N THR A 210 -1.88 15.19 11.93
CA THR A 210 -1.14 15.03 13.18
C THR A 210 -0.83 13.57 13.46
N ASN A 211 0.28 13.30 14.14
CA ASN A 211 0.64 11.94 14.53
C ASN A 211 0.07 11.57 15.89
N PHE A 212 -0.36 10.31 16.04
CA PHE A 212 -0.87 9.76 17.28
C PHE A 212 -0.03 8.56 17.75
N ASP A 213 0.05 8.37 19.07
CA ASP A 213 0.66 7.14 19.60
C ASP A 213 -0.28 5.95 19.38
N LYS A 214 0.13 5.02 18.51
CA LYS A 214 -0.63 3.83 18.14
C LYS A 214 -0.95 2.94 19.36
N GLY A 215 -0.10 2.94 20.38
CA GLY A 215 -0.33 2.19 21.63
C GLY A 215 -1.39 2.81 22.54
N THR A 216 -1.76 4.08 22.36
CA THR A 216 -2.71 4.78 23.22
C THR A 216 -4.16 4.45 22.87
N PHE A 217 -4.47 4.12 21.61
CA PHE A 217 -5.83 3.74 21.19
C PHE A 217 -6.27 2.41 21.80
N SER A 218 -5.40 1.41 21.85
CA SER A 218 -5.73 0.11 22.45
C SER A 218 -5.86 0.19 23.98
N ARG A 219 -5.01 0.98 24.62
CA ARG A 219 -5.06 1.22 26.08
C ARG A 219 -6.22 2.11 26.53
N ALA A 220 -6.87 2.82 25.60
CA ALA A 220 -7.99 3.72 25.90
C ALA A 220 -9.17 3.01 26.60
N ILE A 221 -9.38 1.71 26.32
CA ILE A 221 -10.48 0.90 26.86
C ILE A 221 -10.46 0.84 28.40
N THR A 222 -9.28 0.88 29.01
CA THR A 222 -9.10 0.67 30.46
C THR A 222 -9.10 1.97 31.27
N VAL A 223 -9.22 3.14 30.61
CA VAL A 223 -9.10 4.44 31.28
C VAL A 223 -10.49 5.00 31.53
N LYS A 224 -10.78 5.37 32.79
CA LYS A 224 -12.05 6.04 33.13
C LYS A 224 -12.10 7.41 32.45
N PRO A 225 -13.21 7.77 31.79
CA PRO A 225 -13.38 9.10 31.22
C PRO A 225 -13.32 10.20 32.30
N THR A 226 -12.77 11.33 31.92
CA THR A 226 -12.85 12.58 32.70
C THR A 226 -14.23 13.22 32.56
N ASP A 227 -14.63 14.10 33.49
CA ASP A 227 -15.90 14.84 33.42
C ASP A 227 -16.05 15.60 32.09
N PHE A 228 -14.93 16.10 31.56
CA PHE A 228 -14.87 16.73 30.24
C PHE A 228 -15.22 15.73 29.13
N GLU A 229 -14.61 14.55 29.13
CA GLU A 229 -14.89 13.52 28.12
C GLU A 229 -16.31 12.98 28.23
N GLU A 230 -16.84 12.77 29.44
CA GLU A 230 -18.23 12.38 29.64
C GLU A 230 -19.19 13.42 29.05
N SER A 231 -18.89 14.71 29.21
CA SER A 231 -19.70 15.77 28.61
C SER A 231 -19.71 15.70 27.08
N ILE A 232 -18.55 15.42 26.46
CA ILE A 232 -18.43 15.23 25.02
C ILE A 232 -19.18 13.97 24.56
N TYR A 233 -19.09 12.88 25.31
CA TYR A 233 -19.78 11.63 24.98
C TYR A 233 -21.30 11.77 25.02
N MET A 234 -21.84 12.50 26.00
CA MET A 234 -23.27 12.82 26.08
C MET A 234 -23.77 13.71 24.94
N GLU A 235 -22.92 14.58 24.39
CA GLU A 235 -23.29 15.37 23.22
C GLU A 235 -23.25 14.54 21.94
N LEU A 236 -22.21 13.72 21.77
CA LEU A 236 -22.08 12.80 20.63
C LEU A 236 -23.22 11.77 20.60
N SER A 237 -23.65 11.26 21.76
CA SER A 237 -24.77 10.31 21.84
C SER A 237 -26.09 10.90 21.34
N LYS A 238 -26.32 12.20 21.55
CA LYS A 238 -27.47 12.93 21.00
C LYS A 238 -27.32 13.17 19.49
N ILE A 239 -26.11 13.49 19.02
CA ILE A 239 -25.84 13.76 17.61
C ILE A 239 -26.04 12.53 16.74
N PHE A 240 -25.59 11.37 17.22
CA PHE A 240 -25.64 10.09 16.49
C PHE A 240 -26.76 9.16 16.96
N ASP A 241 -27.69 9.67 17.78
CA ASP A 241 -28.88 8.98 18.28
C ASP A 241 -28.59 7.57 18.85
N PHE A 242 -27.68 7.49 19.82
CA PHE A 242 -27.38 6.25 20.53
C PHE A 242 -27.45 6.43 22.04
N LYS A 243 -27.69 5.33 22.76
CA LYS A 243 -27.74 5.35 24.23
C LYS A 243 -26.32 5.48 24.82
N TYR A 244 -26.11 6.52 25.62
CA TYR A 244 -24.89 6.68 26.42
C TYR A 244 -24.79 5.54 27.44
#